data_AF-A0A835N4A6-F1
#
_entry.id   AF-A0A835N4A6-F1
#
_cell.length_a   1.000
_cell.length_b   1.000
_cell.length_c   1.000
_cell.angle_alpha   90.00
_cell.angle_beta   90.00
_cell.angle_gamma   90.00
#
_symmetry.space_group_name_H-M   'P 1'
#
loop_
_entity.id
_entity.type
_entity.pdbx_description
1 polymer ?
#
loop_
_entity_poly.entity_id
_entity_poly.type
_entity_poly.pdbx_seq_one_letter_code
_entity_poly.pdbx_strand_id
1 'polypeptide(L)' 'MDEARAKPVCAEEALNLLNCVAQSPYDQDKCIRLLQNLRECILNKKVKKFSLADQDQQEANSTLKKT' A
#
# COMPACT_ATOMS: atom_id res chain seq x y z
N MET A 1 -19.51 12.19 -10.06
CA MET A 1 -19.48 10.73 -9.99
C MET A 1 -18.05 10.30 -10.20
N ASP A 2 -17.54 9.61 -9.19
CA ASP A 2 -16.15 9.52 -8.76
C ASP A 2 -15.09 9.34 -9.83
N GLU A 3 -14.16 10.30 -9.80
CA GLU A 3 -12.76 10.22 -10.18
C GLU A 3 -12.25 8.77 -10.12
N ALA A 4 -11.88 8.23 -11.28
CA ALA A 4 -11.12 6.99 -11.40
C ALA A 4 -9.73 7.20 -10.80
N ARG A 5 -9.67 7.40 -9.47
CA ARG A 5 -8.43 7.44 -8.71
C ARG A 5 -7.76 6.09 -8.93
N ALA A 6 -6.57 6.15 -9.52
CA ALA A 6 -5.76 4.97 -9.78
C ALA A 6 -5.75 4.09 -8.52
N LYS A 7 -6.21 2.84 -8.66
CA LYS A 7 -6.22 1.91 -7.53
C LYS A 7 -4.78 1.77 -7.02
N PRO A 8 -4.55 1.86 -5.69
CA PRO A 8 -3.22 1.69 -5.16
C PRO A 8 -2.71 0.28 -5.50
N VAL A 9 -1.45 0.21 -5.92
CA VAL A 9 -0.81 -1.05 -6.27
C VAL A 9 -0.73 -1.94 -5.04
N CYS A 10 -1.13 -3.21 -5.17
CA CYS A 10 -1.21 -4.21 -4.10
C CYS A 10 -2.23 -3.92 -2.97
N ALA A 11 -3.21 -3.03 -3.22
CA ALA A 11 -4.20 -2.64 -2.21
C ALA A 11 -5.11 -3.80 -1.78
N GLU A 12 -5.40 -4.73 -2.69
CA GLU A 12 -6.25 -5.89 -2.42
C GLU A 12 -5.56 -6.86 -1.44
N GLU A 13 -4.30 -7.18 -1.69
CA GLU A 13 -3.50 -8.05 -0.83
C GLU A 13 -3.33 -7.41 0.57
N ALA A 14 -3.13 -6.09 0.63
CA ALA A 14 -3.05 -5.36 1.88
C ALA A 14 -4.36 -5.40 2.66
N LEU A 15 -5.50 -5.15 1.99
CA LEU A 15 -6.82 -5.20 2.61
C LEU A 15 -7.14 -6.61 3.13
N ASN A 16 -6.85 -7.65 2.35
CA ASN A 16 -7.06 -9.03 2.75
C ASN A 16 -6.25 -9.40 4.00
N LEU A 17 -4.98 -8.97 4.07
CA LEU A 17 -4.14 -9.17 5.25
C LEU A 17 -4.70 -8.44 6.48
N LEU A 18 -5.07 -7.16 6.35
CA LEU A 18 -5.63 -6.36 7.45
C LEU A 18 -6.92 -6.97 7.99
N ASN A 19 -7.82 -7.40 7.10
CA ASN A 19 -9.04 -8.09 7.47
C ASN A 19 -8.77 -9.43 8.16
N CYS A 20 -7.70 -10.14 7.80
CA CYS A 20 -7.31 -11.38 8.45
C CYS A 20 -6.83 -11.12 9.89
N VAL A 21 -5.98 -10.12 10.10
CA VAL A 21 -5.44 -9.79 11.44
C VAL A 21 -6.55 -9.27 12.37
N ALA A 22 -7.55 -8.58 11.83
CA ALA A 22 -8.70 -8.09 12.59
C ALA A 22 -9.75 -9.18 12.89
N GLN A 23 -9.71 -10.35 12.24
CA GLN A 23 -10.66 -11.43 12.48
C GLN A 23 -10.41 -12.09 13.85
N SER A 24 -11.51 -12.45 14.50
CA SER A 24 -11.51 -13.28 15.71
C SER A 24 -12.34 -14.54 15.45
N PRO A 25 -11.78 -15.76 15.64
CA PRO A 25 -10.44 -16.03 16.16
C PRO A 25 -9.32 -15.65 15.17
N TYR A 26 -8.17 -15.23 15.70
CA TYR A 26 -6.99 -14.92 14.90
C TYR A 26 -6.38 -16.21 14.34
N ASP A 27 -6.27 -16.29 13.01
CA ASP A 27 -5.67 -17.42 12.30
C ASP A 27 -4.28 -17.01 11.78
N GLN A 28 -3.25 -17.33 12.56
CA GLN A 28 -1.88 -16.93 12.29
C GLN A 28 -1.37 -17.47 10.95
N ASP A 29 -1.60 -18.75 10.64
CA ASP A 29 -1.11 -19.39 9.42
C ASP A 29 -1.76 -18.78 8.17
N LYS A 30 -3.07 -18.52 8.24
CA LYS A 30 -3.80 -17.83 7.17
C LYS A 30 -3.24 -16.43 6.94
N CYS A 31 -3.02 -15.66 8.00
CA CYS A 31 -2.53 -14.29 7.84
C CYS A 31 -1.08 -14.25 7.37
N ILE A 32 -0.23 -15.21 7.77
CA ILE A 32 1.15 -15.33 7.25
C ILE A 32 1.15 -15.61 5.74
N ARG A 33 0.24 -16.45 5.23
CA ARG A 33 0.11 -16.69 3.78
C ARG A 33 -0.27 -15.42 3.03
N LEU A 34 -1.23 -14.65 3.55
CA LEU A 34 -1.64 -13.37 2.96
C LEU A 34 -0.51 -12.33 2.99
N LEU A 35 0.33 -12.35 4.04
CA LEU A 35 1.53 -11.51 4.12
C LEU A 35 2.54 -11.87 3.02
N GLN A 36 2.76 -13.15 2.74
CA GLN A 36 3.66 -13.55 1.64
C GLN A 36 3.10 -13.10 0.28
N ASN A 37 1.79 -13.23 0.05
CA ASN A 37 1.16 -12.74 -1.19
C ASN A 37 1.35 -11.23 -1.36
N LEU A 38 1.16 -10.45 -0.29
CA LEU A 38 1.41 -9.01 -0.30
C LEU A 38 2.89 -8.70 -0.62
N ARG A 39 3.82 -9.44 0.00
CA ARG A 39 5.26 -9.31 -0.26
C ARG A 39 5.61 -9.59 -1.72
N GLU A 40 5.06 -10.65 -2.29
CA GLU A 40 5.25 -10.99 -3.70
C GLU A 40 4.72 -9.88 -4.62
N CYS A 41 3.53 -9.33 -4.33
CA CYS A 41 2.98 -8.23 -5.11
C CYS A 41 3.90 -7.00 -5.10
N ILE A 42 4.41 -6.59 -3.91
CA ILE A 42 5.32 -5.45 -3.76
C ILE A 42 6.59 -5.64 -4.58
N LEU A 43 7.20 -6.83 -4.49
CA LEU A 43 8.44 -7.15 -5.20
C LEU A 43 8.21 -7.17 -6.72
N ASN A 44 7.13 -7.82 -7.17
CA ASN A 44 6.80 -7.94 -8.58
C ASN A 44 6.42 -6.61 -9.23
N LYS A 45 5.68 -5.76 -8.51
CA LYS A 45 5.26 -4.44 -8.98
C LYS A 45 6.26 -3.33 -8.67
N LYS A 46 7.38 -3.67 -8.02
CA LYS A 46 8.46 -2.73 -7.65
C LYS A 46 7.90 -1.51 -6.91
N VAL A 47 7.00 -1.74 -5.96
CA VAL A 47 6.42 -0.65 -5.15
C VAL A 47 7.55 -0.04 -4.31
N LYS A 48 8.03 1.14 -4.72
CA LYS A 48 9.19 1.80 -4.10
C LYS A 48 8.85 2.51 -2.79
N LYS A 49 7.60 2.93 -2.61
CA LYS A 49 7.08 3.57 -1.40
C LYS A 49 5.64 3.12 -1.20
N PHE A 50 5.29 2.68 0.01
CA PHE A 50 3.93 2.79 0.52
C PHE A 50 3.70 4.25 0.90
N SER A 51 3.76 5.13 -0.10
CA SER A 51 3.52 6.56 0.09
C SER A 51 2.03 6.68 0.39
N LEU A 52 1.68 7.11 1.60
CA LEU A 52 0.34 7.63 1.85
C LEU A 52 0.10 8.72 0.80
N ALA A 53 -1.06 8.67 0.14
CA ALA A 53 -1.41 9.51 -1.00
C ALA A 53 -1.46 11.00 -0.62
N ASP A 54 -0.28 11.62 -0.45
CA ASP A 54 -0.05 13.05 -0.24
C ASP A 54 1.45 13.44 -0.22
N GLN A 55 2.41 12.51 -0.08
CA GLN A 55 3.82 12.90 0.05
C GLN A 55 4.52 13.28 -1.27
N ASP A 56 4.02 12.84 -2.43
CA ASP A 56 4.67 13.13 -3.71
C ASP A 56 4.44 14.56 -4.23
N GLN A 57 3.51 15.34 -3.64
CA GLN A 57 3.30 16.74 -4.04
C GLN A 57 4.20 17.75 -3.31
N GLN A 58 4.85 17.37 -2.21
CA GLN A 58 5.70 18.31 -1.45
C GLN A 58 7.18 18.29 -1.88
N GLU A 59 7.72 17.15 -2.34
CA GLU A 59 9.14 17.07 -2.71
C GLU A 59 9.47 17.76 -4.05
N ALA A 60 8.47 18.04 -4.92
CA ALA A 60 8.71 18.68 -6.22
C ALA A 60 8.74 20.22 -6.17
N ASN A 61 8.31 20.86 -5.08
CA ASN A 61 8.10 22.32 -5.03
C ASN A 61 9.02 23.07 -4.06
N SER A 62 9.87 22.38 -3.29
CA SER A 62 10.75 23.02 -2.30
C SER A 62 12.15 23.38 -2.83
N THR A 63 12.51 23.04 -4.08
CA THR A 63 13.83 23.34 -4.66
C THR A 63 13.89 24.58 -5.53
N LEU A 64 12.79 25.34 -5.69
CA LEU A 64 12.74 26.49 -6.60
C LEU A 64 12.30 27.82 -5.94
N LYS A 65 12.85 28.19 -4.77
CA LYS A 65 12.92 29.60 -4.32
C LYS A 65 13.76 29.77 -3.04
N LYS A 66 15.04 30.10 -3.21
CA LYS A 66 15.84 30.89 -2.26
C LYS A 66 16.96 31.56 -3.08
N THR A 67 16.65 32.73 -3.62
CA THR A 67 17.20 34.05 -3.20
C THR A 67 18.67 34.19 -3.54
#